data_AF-A0A1I7GJV4-F1
#
_entry.id   AF-A0A1I7GJV4-F1
#
_cell.length_a   1.000
_cell.length_b   1.000
_cell.length_c   1.000
_cell.angle_alpha   90.00
_cell.angle_beta   90.00
_cell.angle_gamma   90.00
#
_symmetry.space_group_name_H-M   'P 1'
#
loop_
_entity.id
_entity.type
_entity.pdbx_description
1 polymer ?
#
loop_
_entity_poly.entity_id
_entity_poly.type
_entity_poly.pdbx_seq_one_letter_code
_entity_poly.pdbx_strand_id
1 'polypeptide(L)'
;MAKGFIKVAQVYSCNNKLQEAISKELNKLDCDLHTSVSVAKTALKLAFQKALNSYQGRAKRPELKITKQYKDLHCHVEDVIILNIYEVKNDYAESY
;
A
#
# COMPACT_ATOMS: atom_id res chain seq x y z
N MET A 1 -19.12 -1.43 -10.63
CA MET A 1 -18.37 -0.59 -9.66
C MET A 1 -16.89 -0.87 -9.84
N ALA A 2 -16.04 0.16 -9.88
CA ALA A 2 -14.60 0.00 -10.02
C ALA A 2 -13.98 -0.33 -8.66
N LYS A 3 -13.20 -1.42 -8.59
CA LYS A 3 -12.53 -1.91 -7.38
C LYS A 3 -11.11 -1.35 -7.32
N GLY A 4 -10.57 -1.22 -6.11
CA GLY A 4 -9.18 -0.83 -5.89
C GLY A 4 -8.33 -2.05 -5.57
N PHE A 5 -7.40 -2.41 -6.45
CA PHE A 5 -6.48 -3.52 -6.23
C PHE A 5 -5.11 -3.01 -5.78
N ILE A 6 -4.62 -3.47 -4.63
CA ILE A 6 -3.30 -3.12 -4.12
C ILE A 6 -2.29 -4.17 -4.59
N LYS A 7 -1.18 -3.72 -5.17
CA LYS A 7 -0.05 -4.58 -5.53
C LYS A 7 1.24 -3.97 -5.01
N VAL A 8 2.06 -4.77 -4.36
CA VAL A 8 3.43 -4.41 -4.05
C VAL A 8 4.24 -4.46 -5.34
N ALA A 9 4.78 -3.32 -5.74
CA ALA A 9 5.59 -3.20 -6.95
C ALA A 9 7.05 -3.54 -6.66
N GLN A 10 7.58 -3.08 -5.53
CA GLN A 10 8.97 -3.27 -5.17
C GLN A 10 9.17 -3.21 -3.66
N VAL A 11 10.00 -4.10 -3.13
CA VAL A 11 10.43 -4.07 -1.72
C VAL A 11 11.94 -3.86 -1.71
N TYR A 12 12.41 -2.95 -0.88
CA TYR A 12 13.83 -2.66 -0.69
C TYR A 12 14.35 -3.27 0.61
N SER A 13 15.68 -3.43 0.68
CA SER A 13 16.35 -3.90 1.88
C SER A 13 16.12 -2.93 3.05
N CYS A 14 15.58 -3.46 4.15
CA CYS A 14 15.31 -2.67 5.34
C CYS A 14 16.61 -2.44 6.12
N ASN A 15 16.95 -1.18 6.37
CA ASN A 15 18.13 -0.79 7.15
C ASN A 15 17.84 -0.68 8.65
N ASN A 16 16.57 -0.70 9.06
CA ASN A 16 16.17 -0.65 10.46
C ASN A 16 14.88 -1.44 10.75
N LYS A 17 14.63 -1.71 12.05
CA LYS A 17 13.46 -2.46 12.52
C LYS A 17 12.12 -1.80 12.19
N LEU A 18 12.08 -0.47 12.06
CA LEU A 18 10.86 0.26 11.69
C LEU A 18 10.50 0.01 10.22
N GLN A 19 11.49 0.06 9.34
CA GLN A 19 11.32 -0.28 7.92
C GLN A 19 10.90 -1.74 7.76
N GLU A 20 11.46 -2.66 8.55
CA GLU A 20 11.06 -4.07 8.54
C GLU A 20 9.60 -4.25 8.98
N ALA A 21 9.17 -3.56 10.04
CA ALA A 21 7.78 -3.58 10.51
C ALA A 21 6.81 -3.02 9.46
N ILE A 22 7.19 -1.92 8.81
CA ILE A 22 6.39 -1.31 7.74
C ILE A 22 6.31 -2.23 6.53
N SER A 23 7.44 -2.79 6.09
CA SER A 23 7.48 -3.74 4.98
C SER A 23 6.58 -4.94 5.26
N LYS A 24 6.67 -5.54 6.45
CA LYS A 24 5.81 -6.67 6.86
C LYS A 24 4.32 -6.34 6.86
N GLU A 25 3.91 -5.20 7.42
CA GLU A 25 2.48 -4.83 7.45
C GLU A 25 1.96 -4.44 6.07
N LEU A 26 2.75 -3.74 5.25
CA LEU A 26 2.33 -3.33 3.91
C LEU A 26 2.32 -4.48 2.91
N ASN A 27 3.21 -5.47 3.06
CA ASN A 27 3.24 -6.66 2.21
C ASN A 27 2.01 -7.57 2.44
N LYS A 28 1.34 -7.47 3.60
CA LYS A 28 0.05 -8.15 3.82
C LYS A 28 -1.08 -7.60 2.95
N LEU A 29 -0.94 -6.38 2.45
CA LEU A 29 -1.89 -5.77 1.52
C LEU A 29 -1.59 -6.12 0.06
N ASP A 30 -0.53 -6.90 -0.20
CA ASP A 30 -0.25 -7.37 -1.55
C ASP A 30 -1.40 -8.25 -2.05
N CYS A 31 -1.85 -7.98 -3.27
CA CYS A 31 -2.97 -8.64 -3.90
C CYS A 31 -4.33 -8.47 -3.20
N ASP A 32 -4.49 -7.47 -2.32
CA ASP A 32 -5.78 -7.19 -1.68
C ASP A 32 -6.71 -6.40 -2.63
N LEU A 33 -7.98 -6.80 -2.65
CA LEU A 33 -9.02 -6.25 -3.53
C LEU A 33 -10.08 -5.52 -2.69
N HIS A 34 -10.07 -4.19 -2.78
CA HIS A 34 -11.02 -3.35 -2.08
C HIS A 34 -12.17 -2.89 -2.98
N THR A 35 -13.29 -2.52 -2.35
CA THR A 35 -14.50 -2.01 -3.00
C THR A 35 -14.28 -0.73 -3.82
N SER A 36 -13.26 0.07 -3.47
CA SER A 36 -12.86 1.25 -4.24
C SER A 36 -11.40 1.60 -3.99
N VAL A 37 -10.81 2.34 -4.91
CA VAL A 37 -9.46 2.90 -4.79
C VAL A 37 -9.30 3.76 -3.52
N SER A 38 -10.34 4.50 -3.11
CA SER A 38 -10.34 5.27 -1.87
C SER A 38 -10.26 4.39 -0.61
N VAL A 39 -10.91 3.22 -0.63
CA VAL A 39 -10.87 2.24 0.46
C VAL A 39 -9.49 1.60 0.54
N ALA A 40 -8.93 1.21 -0.61
CA ALA A 40 -7.55 0.70 -0.71
C ALA A 40 -6.52 1.72 -0.16
N LYS A 41 -6.66 3.00 -0.52
CA LYS A 41 -5.80 4.07 0.01
C LYS A 41 -5.91 4.20 1.53
N THR A 42 -7.12 4.03 2.07
CA THR A 42 -7.37 4.10 3.51
C THR A 42 -6.78 2.90 4.23
N ALA A 43 -6.94 1.69 3.70
CA ALA A 43 -6.33 0.48 4.22
C ALA A 43 -4.79 0.59 4.26
N LEU A 44 -4.18 1.11 3.20
CA LEU A 44 -2.74 1.35 3.13
C LEU A 44 -2.26 2.34 4.20
N LYS A 45 -2.97 3.46 4.38
CA LYS A 45 -2.66 4.43 5.45
C LYS A 45 -2.79 3.82 6.85
N LEU A 46 -3.83 3.01 7.08
CA LEU A 46 -4.06 2.35 8.36
C LEU A 46 -2.96 1.33 8.67
N ALA A 47 -2.57 0.49 7.69
CA ALA A 47 -1.47 -0.47 7.86
C ALA A 47 -0.15 0.24 8.14
N PHE A 48 0.14 1.32 7.42
CA PHE A 48 1.33 2.15 7.65
C PHE A 48 1.35 2.77 9.05
N GLN A 49 0.23 3.35 9.49
CA GLN A 49 0.11 3.97 10.81
C GLN A 49 0.19 2.93 11.94
N LYS A 50 -0.35 1.73 11.72
CA LYS A 50 -0.24 0.61 12.65
C LYS A 50 1.22 0.15 12.80
N ALA A 51 1.96 0.05 11.71
CA ALA A 51 3.40 -0.26 11.75
C ALA A 51 4.20 0.81 12.50
N LEU A 52 3.90 2.10 12.27
CA LEU A 52 4.51 3.22 13.01
C LEU A 52 4.20 3.15 14.51
N ASN A 53 2.95 2.91 14.89
CA ASN A 53 2.53 2.83 16.29
C ASN A 53 3.08 1.59 17.01
N SER A 54 3.26 0.49 16.29
CA SER A 54 3.86 -0.73 16.84
C SER A 54 5.36 -0.56 17.14
N TYR A 55 6.01 0.46 16.58
CA TYR A 55 7.42 0.72 16.78
C TYR A 55 7.63 1.75 17.90
N GLN A 56 8.16 1.29 19.05
CA GLN A 56 8.43 2.14 20.23
C GLN A 56 9.81 2.82 20.21
N GLY A 57 10.56 2.75 19.10
CA GLY A 57 11.91 3.31 19.02
C GLY A 57 11.94 4.79 18.61
N ARG A 58 13.13 5.41 18.69
CA ARG A 58 13.39 6.80 18.28
C ARG A 58 13.84 6.95 16.81
N ALA A 59 13.70 5.91 15.99
CA ALA A 59 14.08 5.99 14.58
C ALA A 59 13.26 7.07 13.84
N LYS A 60 13.88 7.70 12.83
CA LYS A 60 13.20 8.67 11.95
C LYS A 60 11.95 8.00 11.36
N ARG A 61 10.79 8.62 11.56
CA ARG A 61 9.53 8.14 10.97
C ARG A 61 9.62 8.35 9.46
N PRO A 62 9.51 7.29 8.63
CA PRO A 62 9.51 7.46 7.19
C PRO A 62 8.25 8.19 6.75
N GLU A 63 8.32 8.83 5.59
CA GLU A 63 7.18 9.49 4.98
C GLU A 63 6.47 8.58 3.98
N LEU A 64 5.15 8.47 4.09
CA LEU A 64 4.31 7.84 3.07
C LEU A 64 3.97 8.89 2.01
N LYS A 65 4.56 8.75 0.83
CA LYS A 65 4.27 9.60 -0.33
C LYS A 65 3.31 8.87 -1.26
N ILE A 66 2.22 9.54 -1.62
CA ILE A 66 1.20 9.02 -2.53
C ILE A 66 1.16 9.94 -3.74
N THR A 67 1.63 9.44 -4.87
CA THR A 67 1.61 10.12 -6.16
C THR A 67 0.55 9.48 -7.05
N LYS A 68 -0.25 10.30 -7.72
CA LYS A 68 -1.19 9.81 -8.74
C LYS A 68 -0.46 9.80 -10.07
N GLN A 69 -0.31 8.63 -10.69
CA GLN A 69 0.32 8.50 -12.01
C GLN A 69 -0.74 7.97 -12.98
N TYR A 70 -1.24 8.85 -13.84
CA TYR A 70 -2.35 8.56 -14.76
C TYR A 70 -3.61 8.03 -14.04
N LYS A 71 -3.87 6.72 -14.16
CA LYS A 71 -5.04 6.01 -13.63
C LYS A 71 -4.75 5.25 -12.33
N ASP A 72 -3.48 5.15 -11.95
CA ASP A 72 -3.03 4.36 -10.81
C ASP A 72 -2.49 5.29 -9.70
N LEU A 73 -2.60 4.84 -8.44
CA LEU A 73 -1.93 5.51 -7.33
C LEU A 73 -0.65 4.77 -6.99
N HIS A 74 0.46 5.47 -7.08
CA HIS A 74 1.76 5.01 -6.63
C HIS A 74 1.94 5.47 -5.19
N CYS A 75 2.07 4.52 -4.28
CA CYS A 75 2.37 4.73 -2.88
C CYS A 75 3.81 4.26 -2.65
N HIS A 76 4.67 5.14 -2.13
CA HIS A 76 6.01 4.74 -1.73
C HIS A 76 6.31 5.22 -0.32
N VAL A 77 7.02 4.37 0.42
CA VAL A 77 7.57 4.67 1.74
C VAL A 77 9.09 4.72 1.59
N GLU A 78 9.71 5.85 1.93
CA GLU A 78 11.16 6.16 1.81
C GLU A 78 12.07 4.91 1.93
N ASP A 79 12.59 4.44 0.78
CA ASP A 79 13.55 3.32 0.67
C ASP A 79 13.10 2.01 1.36
N VAL A 80 11.79 1.80 1.56
CA VAL A 80 11.23 0.58 2.15
C VAL A 80 10.45 -0.23 1.13
N ILE A 81 9.42 0.36 0.55
CA ILE A 81 8.45 -0.36 -0.27
C ILE A 81 7.71 0.60 -1.20
N ILE A 82 7.44 0.11 -2.41
CA ILE A 82 6.60 0.76 -3.42
C ILE A 82 5.38 -0.14 -3.63
N LEU A 83 4.20 0.44 -3.51
CA LEU A 83 2.91 -0.18 -3.77
C LEU A 83 2.17 0.62 -4.84
N ASN A 84 1.45 -0.06 -5.71
CA ASN A 84 0.57 0.55 -6.70
C ASN A 84 -0.86 0.12 -6.40
N ILE A 85 -1.78 1.08 -6.46
CA ILE A 85 -3.22 0.85 -6.36
C ILE A 85 -3.80 1.03 -7.75
N TYR A 86 -4.30 -0.06 -8.32
CA TYR A 86 -4.92 -0.10 -9.64
C TYR A 86 -6.43 -0.01 -9.51
N GLU A 87 -7.06 0.69 -10.45
CA GLU A 87 -8.50 0.65 -10.62
C GLU A 87 -8.87 -0.55 -11.51
N VAL A 88 -9.57 -1.53 -10.94
CA VAL A 88 -10.01 -2.73 -11.66
C VAL A 88 -11.50 -2.65 -11.92
N LYS A 89 -11.90 -2.70 -13.19
CA LYS A 89 -13.31 -2.87 -13.56
C LYS A 89 -13.64 -4.36 -13.49
N ASN A 90 -14.75 -4.71 -12.85
CA ASN A 90 -15.33 -6.05 -12.97
C ASN A 90 -15.74 -6.23 -14.45
N ASP A 91 -14.90 -6.89 -15.24
CA ASP A 91 -15.16 -7.15 -16.67
C ASP A 91 -15.98 -8.43 -16.89
N TYR A 92 -16.28 -9.18 -15.82
CA TYR A 92 -17.27 -10.26 -15.86
C TYR A 92 -18.67 -9.70 -15.64
N ALA A 93 -19.18 -9.02 -16.65
CA ALA A 93 -20.60 -9.10 -16.95
C ALA A 93 -20.76 -10.35 -17.83
N GLU A 94 -20.92 -11.52 -17.20
CA GLU A 94 -21.41 -12.71 -17.91
C GLU A 94 -22.72 -12.31 -18.59
N SER A 95 -22.66 -12.18 -19.91
CA SER A 95 -23.82 -12.14 -20.77
C SER A 95 -24.22 -13.59 -21.00
N TYR A 96 -25.19 -14.09 -20.23
CA TYR A 96 -25.96 -15.29 -20.54
C TYR A 96 -27.42 -15.08 -20.12
#